data_AF-A0A380E368-F1
#
_entry.id   AF-A0A380E368-F1
#
_cell.length_a   1.000
_cell.length_b   1.000
_cell.length_c   1.000
_cell.angle_alpha   90.00
_cell.angle_beta   90.00
_cell.angle_gamma   90.00
#
_symmetry.space_group_name_H-M   'P 1'
#
loop_
_entity.id
_entity.type
_entity.pdbx_description
1 polymer ?
#
loop_
_entity_poly.entity_id
_entity_poly.type
_entity_poly.pdbx_seq_one_letter_code
_entity_poly.pdbx_strand_id
1 'polypeptide(L)' 'MHGDHIFGLPGLLSSRSFQGGEQKPLTLVGPKGIKAYVEMSMNLSESHLNYPITYIEIDDHLTYHHDGFTVEGAFT' A
#
# COMPACT_ATOMS: atom_id res chain seq x y z
N MET A 1 10.68 2.16 -8.87
CA MET A 1 10.28 1.28 -7.75
C MET A 1 11.36 0.22 -7.58
N HIS A 2 12.17 0.32 -6.52
CA HIS A 2 13.29 -0.61 -6.28
C HIS A 2 12.93 -1.63 -5.21
N GLY A 3 13.39 -2.87 -5.39
CA GLY A 3 12.98 -4.02 -4.59
C GLY A 3 13.31 -3.91 -3.10
N ASP A 4 14.46 -3.35 -2.76
CA ASP A 4 14.92 -3.10 -1.40
C ASP A 4 13.99 -2.19 -0.58
N HIS A 5 13.13 -1.40 -1.24
CA HIS A 5 12.12 -0.58 -0.60
C HIS A 5 10.73 -1.22 -0.51
N ILE A 6 10.44 -2.26 -1.31
CA ILE A 6 9.08 -2.83 -1.44
C ILE A 6 8.98 -4.32 -1.09
N PHE A 7 10.08 -5.07 -1.03
CA PHE A 7 10.04 -6.52 -0.79
C PHE A 7 9.47 -6.91 0.58
N GLY A 8 9.54 -6.01 1.57
CA GLY A 8 8.89 -6.22 2.88
C GLY A 8 7.38 -5.98 2.88
N LEU A 9 6.84 -5.31 1.86
CA LEU A 9 5.45 -4.83 1.86
C LEU A 9 4.42 -5.97 1.87
N PRO A 10 4.51 -7.03 1.05
CA PRO A 10 3.54 -8.13 1.10
C PRO A 10 3.51 -8.80 2.48
N GLY A 11 4.69 -9.01 3.09
CA GLY A 11 4.81 -9.59 4.42
C GLY A 11 4.18 -8.72 5.51
N LEU A 12 4.36 -7.39 5.44
CA LEU A 12 3.73 -6.44 6.35
C LEU A 12 2.20 -6.47 6.23
N LEU A 13 1.67 -6.44 5.00
CA LEU A 13 0.23 -6.43 4.74
C LEU A 13 -0.45 -7.71 5.23
N SER A 14 0.17 -8.87 4.98
CA SER A 14 -0.29 -10.17 5.45
C SER A 14 -0.22 -10.27 6.99
N SER A 15 0.88 -9.82 7.60
CA SER A 15 1.02 -9.79 9.07
C SER A 15 -0.06 -8.93 9.73
N ARG A 16 -0.38 -7.76 9.16
CA ARG A 16 -1.47 -6.90 9.62
C ARG A 16 -2.83 -7.59 9.50
N SER A 17 -3.05 -8.35 8.43
CA SER A 17 -4.29 -9.12 8.23
C SER A 17 -4.49 -10.13 9.37
N PHE A 18 -3.41 -10.85 9.71
CA PHE A 18 -3.42 -11.83 10.79
C PHE A 18 -3.56 -11.22 12.19
N GLN A 19 -3.04 -10.01 12.41
CA GLN A 19 -2.97 -9.36 13.72
C GLN A 19 -4.15 -8.40 14.00
N GLY A 20 -5.36 -8.73 13.54
CA GLY A 20 -6.56 -7.93 13.85
C GLY A 20 -6.64 -6.62 13.07
N GLY A 21 -6.20 -6.65 11.81
CA GLY A 21 -6.41 -5.59 10.82
C GLY A 21 -7.87 -5.46 10.36
N GLU A 22 -8.72 -6.41 10.71
CA GLU A 22 -10.13 -6.46 10.30
C GLU A 22 -10.86 -5.14 10.58
N GLN A 23 -11.69 -4.72 9.62
CA GLN A 23 -12.45 -3.45 9.63
C GLN A 23 -11.60 -2.15 9.74
N LYS A 24 -10.26 -2.24 9.68
CA LYS A 24 -9.38 -1.06 9.71
C LYS A 24 -8.89 -0.74 8.29
N PRO A 25 -9.45 0.26 7.60
CA PRO A 25 -9.02 0.62 6.27
C PRO A 25 -7.54 1.01 6.25
N LEU A 26 -6.88 0.73 5.13
CA LEU A 26 -5.50 1.13 4.86
C LEU A 26 -5.45 1.83 3.49
N THR A 27 -4.87 3.03 3.45
CA THR A 27 -4.52 3.69 2.19
C THR A 27 -3.03 3.47 1.94
N LEU A 28 -2.69 2.80 0.84
CA LEU A 28 -1.32 2.60 0.38
C LEU A 28 -1.01 3.59 -0.73
N VAL A 29 -0.11 4.52 -0.44
CA VAL A 29 0.37 5.54 -1.38
C VAL A 29 1.76 5.15 -1.87
N GLY A 30 1.97 5.12 -3.18
CA GLY A 30 3.25 4.70 -3.74
C GLY A 30 3.35 4.93 -5.25
N PRO A 31 4.53 4.68 -5.85
CA PRO A 31 4.72 4.90 -7.28
C PRO A 31 3.80 4.01 -8.12
N LYS A 32 3.55 4.40 -9.38
CA LYS A 32 2.88 3.53 -10.35
C LYS A 32 3.41 2.11 -10.33
N GLY A 33 2.49 1.15 -10.35
CA GLY A 33 2.76 -0.28 -10.32
C GLY A 33 2.76 -0.90 -8.92
N ILE A 34 2.65 -0.10 -7.84
CA ILE A 34 2.59 -0.64 -6.48
C ILE A 34 1.35 -1.51 -6.27
N LYS A 35 0.20 -1.14 -6.88
CA LYS A 35 -1.01 -1.95 -6.80
C LYS A 35 -0.78 -3.33 -7.42
N ALA A 36 -0.25 -3.35 -8.64
CA ALA A 36 0.02 -4.59 -9.37
C ALA A 36 1.02 -5.48 -8.62
N TYR A 37 2.07 -4.89 -8.04
CA TYR A 37 3.04 -5.62 -7.23
C TYR A 37 2.40 -6.28 -6.00
N VAL A 38 1.60 -5.53 -5.24
CA VAL A 38 0.92 -6.05 -4.06
C VAL A 38 -0.08 -7.12 -4.43
N GLU A 39 -1.00 -6.85 -5.38
CA GLU A 39 -2.03 -7.81 -5.77
C GLU A 39 -1.43 -9.11 -6.31
N MET A 40 -0.40 -9.03 -7.15
CA MET A 40 0.29 -10.21 -7.66
C MET A 40 0.97 -11.00 -6.54
N SER A 41 1.68 -10.33 -5.63
CA SER A 41 2.38 -10.98 -4.52
C SER A 41 1.41 -11.71 -3.59
N MET A 42 0.27 -11.07 -3.27
CA MET A 42 -0.77 -11.65 -2.43
C MET A 42 -1.44 -12.83 -3.12
N ASN A 43 -1.76 -12.71 -4.42
CA ASN A 43 -2.38 -13.78 -5.19
C ASN A 43 -1.48 -15.01 -5.34
N LEU A 44 -0.19 -14.83 -5.67
CA LEU A 44 0.75 -15.93 -5.83
C LEU A 44 1.07 -16.66 -4.53
N SER A 45 0.96 -15.97 -3.40
CA SER A 45 1.20 -16.55 -2.06
C SER A 45 -0.07 -17.03 -1.38
N GLU A 46 -1.22 -16.99 -2.06
CA GLU A 46 -2.54 -17.32 -1.49
C GLU A 46 -2.84 -16.54 -0.19
N SER A 47 -2.31 -15.32 -0.08
CA SER A 47 -2.53 -14.44 1.07
C SER A 47 -3.75 -13.56 0.83
N HIS A 48 -4.63 -13.48 1.83
CA HIS A 48 -5.84 -12.66 1.77
C HIS A 48 -5.84 -11.56 2.84
N LEU A 49 -6.20 -10.34 2.42
CA LEU A 49 -6.42 -9.22 3.34
C LEU A 49 -7.85 -9.26 3.86
N ASN A 50 -8.01 -9.25 5.18
CA ASN A 50 -9.32 -9.16 5.84
C ASN A 50 -9.76 -7.70 6.10
N TYR A 51 -9.17 -6.75 5.38
CA TYR A 51 -9.46 -5.33 5.54
C TYR A 51 -9.46 -4.61 4.19
N PRO A 52 -10.23 -3.52 4.06
CA PRO A 52 -10.24 -2.73 2.84
C PRO A 52 -8.91 -2.01 2.66
N ILE A 53 -8.36 -2.11 1.45
CA ILE A 53 -7.15 -1.41 1.04
C ILE A 53 -7.47 -0.51 -0.16
N THR A 54 -7.01 0.74 -0.10
CA THR A 54 -7.10 1.71 -1.19
C THR A 54 -5.70 2.01 -1.69
N TYR A 55 -5.50 1.97 -3.00
CA TYR A 55 -4.21 2.28 -3.63
C TYR A 55 -4.26 3.68 -4.23
N ILE A 56 -3.26 4.50 -3.92
CA ILE A 56 -3.03 5.81 -4.55
C ILE A 56 -1.68 5.73 -5.25
N GLU A 57 -1.71 5.60 -6.58
CA GLU A 57 -0.51 5.57 -7.40
C GLU A 57 -0.13 6.99 -7.83
N ILE A 58 1.13 7.35 -7.62
CA ILE A 58 1.69 8.69 -7.87
C ILE A 58 2.79 8.62 -8.93
N ASP A 59 2.84 9.65 -9.78
CA ASP A 59 3.86 9.82 -10.82
C ASP A 59 4.86 10.92 -10.45
N ASP A 60 4.38 12.16 -10.36
CA ASP A 60 5.26 13.33 -10.25
C ASP A 60 4.99 14.13 -8.97
N HIS A 61 3.70 14.33 -8.65
CA HIS A 61 3.27 15.12 -7.52
C HIS A 61 2.09 14.46 -6.78
N LEU A 62 2.08 14.62 -5.46
CA LEU A 62 1.00 14.20 -4.59
C LEU A 62 0.62 15.37 -3.68
N THR A 63 -0.67 15.67 -3.64
CA THR A 63 -1.30 16.41 -2.53
C THR A 63 -2.39 15.51 -1.96
N TYR A 64 -2.27 15.13 -0.70
CA TYR A 64 -3.25 14.26 -0.03
C TYR A 64 -3.67 14.87 1.30
N HIS A 65 -4.98 15.03 1.47
CA HIS A 65 -5.59 15.58 2.69
C HIS A 65 -6.25 14.45 3.47
N HIS A 66 -5.88 14.30 4.74
CA HIS A 66 -6.45 13.28 5.63
C HIS A 66 -6.41 13.74 7.08
N ASP A 67 -7.57 13.74 7.75
CA ASP A 67 -7.73 14.04 9.18
C ASP A 67 -7.01 15.31 9.65
N GLY A 68 -7.11 16.39 8.86
CA GLY A 68 -6.49 17.69 9.15
C GLY A 68 -5.00 17.80 8.79
N PHE A 69 -4.40 16.72 8.27
CA PHE A 69 -3.04 16.74 7.72
C PHE A 69 -3.06 16.90 6.21
N THR A 70 -2.03 17.58 5.70
CA THR A 70 -1.74 17.66 4.27
C THR A 70 -0.38 17.01 4.03
N VAL A 71 -0.35 16.03 3.15
CA VAL A 71 0.86 15.34 2.71
C VAL A 71 1.17 15.80 1.30
N GLU A 72 2.35 16.41 1.14
CA GLU A 72 2.87 16.83 -0.15
C GLU A 72 4.10 15.99 -0.50
N GLY A 73 4.12 15.45 -1.71
CA GLY A 73 5.25 14.71 -2.25
C GLY A 73 5.59 15.22 -3.64
N ALA A 74 6.87 15.50 -3.88
CA ALA A 74 7.42 15.72 -5.20
C ALA A 74 8.40 14.59 -5.48
N PHE A 75 8.16 13.84 -6.55
CA PHE A 75 8.97 12.70 -6.95
C PHE A 75 9.67 13.09 -8.24
N THR A 76 10.94 13.49 -8.14
CA THR A 76 11.84 13.80 -9.26
C THR A 76 12.55 12.57 -9.78
#